data_AF-A0A1F4LKW2-F1
#
_entry.id   AF-A0A1F4LKW2-F1
#
_cell.length_a   1.000
_cell.length_b   1.000
_cell.length_c   1.000
_cell.angle_alpha   90.00
_cell.angle_beta   90.00
_cell.angle_gamma   90.00
#
_symmetry.space_group_name_H-M   'P 1'
#
loop_
_entity.id
_entity.type
_entity.pdbx_description
1 polymer ?
#
loop_
_entity_poly.entity_id
_entity_poly.type
_entity_poly.pdbx_seq_one_letter_code
_entity_poly.pdbx_strand_id
1 'polypeptide(L)'
;MRPIPATPDDIGDGEDRRIDPHSPEVPPSIRAKVLSMAQPGDQLWRCPRLSAPRGALGLLGVGPRDAVIEWWLVDADGELIEAFWEV
;
A
#
# COMPACT_ATOMS: atom_id res chain seq x y z
N MET A 1 -5.40 15.22 -20.87
CA MET A 1 -4.11 14.86 -20.27
C MET A 1 -3.96 13.35 -20.43
N ARG A 2 -2.92 12.84 -21.10
CA ARG A 2 -2.69 11.38 -21.17
C ARG A 2 -2.14 10.93 -19.81
N PRO A 3 -2.63 9.83 -19.20
CA PRO A 3 -2.02 9.30 -17.98
C PRO A 3 -0.57 8.94 -18.27
N ILE A 4 0.36 9.46 -17.48
CA ILE A 4 1.77 9.06 -17.52
C ILE A 4 1.87 7.84 -16.60
N PRO A 5 2.33 6.67 -17.09
CA PRO A 5 2.59 5.52 -16.23
C PRO A 5 3.61 5.89 -15.16
N ALA A 6 3.38 5.47 -13.93
CA ALA A 6 4.40 5.49 -12.89
C ALA A 6 5.53 4.52 -13.27
N THR A 7 6.75 5.00 -13.12
CA THR A 7 7.99 4.24 -13.18
C THR A 7 8.36 3.71 -11.79
N PRO A 8 9.24 2.71 -11.68
CA PRO A 8 9.76 2.29 -10.37
C PRO A 8 10.34 3.44 -9.55
N ASP A 9 10.94 4.44 -10.19
CA ASP A 9 11.47 5.65 -9.54
C ASP A 9 10.37 6.55 -8.93
N ASP A 10 9.11 6.44 -9.40
CA ASP A 10 7.97 7.20 -8.86
C ASP A 10 7.39 6.60 -7.57
N ILE A 11 7.85 5.42 -7.15
CA ILE A 11 7.39 4.71 -5.95
C ILE A 11 7.99 5.32 -4.66
N GLY A 12 8.94 6.26 -4.78
CA GLY A 12 9.66 6.86 -3.65
C GLY A 12 10.90 6.04 -3.30
N ASP A 13 11.12 5.76 -2.02
CA ASP A 13 12.19 4.84 -1.58
C ASP A 13 11.96 3.40 -2.03
N GLY A 14 10.72 3.02 -2.35
CA GLY A 14 10.37 1.67 -2.80
C GLY A 14 10.53 0.59 -1.73
N GLU A 15 10.92 0.98 -0.51
CA GLU A 15 11.24 0.06 0.58
C GLU A 15 10.03 -0.17 1.46
N ASP A 16 9.79 -1.45 1.76
CA ASP A 16 8.84 -1.84 2.78
C ASP A 16 9.38 -1.48 4.14
N ARG A 17 8.62 -0.69 4.88
CA ARG A 17 9.00 -0.31 6.24
C ARG A 17 7.85 -0.43 7.20
N ARG A 18 8.18 -0.88 8.40
CA ARG A 18 7.28 -0.79 9.55
C ARG A 18 7.04 0.68 9.88
N ILE A 19 5.79 1.01 10.15
CA ILE A 19 5.36 2.35 10.49
C ILE A 19 4.45 2.32 11.72
N ASP A 20 4.56 3.35 12.55
CA ASP A 20 3.64 3.54 13.68
C ASP A 20 2.25 3.89 13.11
N PRO A 21 1.17 3.16 13.48
CA PRO A 21 -0.21 3.51 13.11
C PRO A 21 -0.61 4.96 13.46
N HIS A 22 0.01 5.55 14.47
CA HIS A 22 -0.23 6.93 14.88
C HIS A 22 0.62 7.97 14.13
N SER A 23 1.57 7.55 13.29
CA SER A 23 2.39 8.45 12.47
C SER A 23 1.51 9.33 11.55
N PRO A 24 1.83 10.61 11.34
CA PRO A 24 1.09 11.48 10.41
C PRO A 24 1.14 10.99 8.95
N GLU A 25 2.10 10.13 8.60
CA GLU A 25 2.22 9.53 7.27
C GLU A 25 1.09 8.54 6.95
N VAL A 26 0.46 7.95 7.99
CA VAL A 26 -0.67 7.03 7.81
C VAL A 26 -1.94 7.83 7.50
N PRO A 27 -2.61 7.61 6.35
CA PRO A 27 -3.81 8.34 6.02
C PRO A 27 -4.92 8.13 7.07
N PRO A 28 -5.76 9.14 7.36
CA PRO A 28 -6.77 9.04 8.41
C PRO A 28 -7.75 7.86 8.23
N SER A 29 -8.10 7.55 6.98
CA SER A 29 -8.98 6.44 6.60
C SER A 29 -8.36 5.08 6.96
N ILE A 30 -7.08 4.89 6.62
CA ILE A 30 -6.31 3.68 6.91
C ILE A 30 -6.10 3.56 8.41
N ARG A 31 -5.68 4.64 9.07
CA ARG A 31 -5.49 4.70 10.52
C ARG A 31 -6.72 4.25 11.27
N ALA A 32 -7.90 4.75 10.90
CA ALA A 32 -9.16 4.35 11.55
C ALA A 32 -9.42 2.84 11.44
N LYS A 33 -9.19 2.24 10.26
CA LYS A 33 -9.35 0.80 10.05
C LYS A 33 -8.33 -0.01 10.85
N VAL A 34 -7.05 0.36 10.75
CA VAL A 34 -5.96 -0.31 11.49
C VAL A 34 -6.24 -0.28 12.98
N LEU A 35 -6.57 0.89 13.55
CA LEU A 35 -6.86 1.01 14.99
C LEU A 35 -8.11 0.25 15.44
N SER A 36 -9.04 -0.05 14.54
CA SER A 36 -10.22 -0.86 14.87
C SER A 36 -9.96 -2.37 14.91
N MET A 37 -8.88 -2.84 14.26
CA MET A 37 -8.56 -4.26 14.10
C MET A 37 -7.32 -4.69 14.89
N ALA A 38 -6.30 -3.84 14.89
CA ALA A 38 -4.98 -4.14 15.42
C ALA A 38 -5.04 -4.57 16.89
N GLN A 39 -4.36 -5.66 17.19
CA GLN A 39 -4.10 -6.16 18.52
C GLN A 39 -2.70 -5.74 19.00
N PRO A 40 -2.44 -5.78 20.31
CA PRO A 40 -1.09 -5.59 20.83
C PRO A 40 -0.11 -6.61 20.23
N GLY A 41 0.95 -6.12 19.58
CA GLY A 41 1.95 -6.96 18.91
C GLY A 41 1.91 -6.86 17.39
N ASP A 42 0.75 -6.46 16.83
CA ASP A 42 0.59 -6.26 15.40
C ASP A 42 1.43 -5.08 14.89
N GLN A 43 1.79 -5.16 13.62
CA GLN A 43 2.71 -4.25 12.96
C GLN A 43 2.04 -3.72 11.69
N LEU A 44 2.01 -2.40 11.56
CA LEU A 44 1.62 -1.76 10.31
C LEU A 44 2.86 -1.56 9.44
N TRP A 45 2.76 -1.93 8.17
CA TRP A 45 3.80 -1.76 7.17
C TRP A 45 3.29 -0.85 6.06
N ARG A 46 4.17 0.07 5.64
CA ARG A 46 4.02 0.87 4.43
C ARG A 46 4.74 0.13 3.31
N CYS A 47 4.01 -0.26 2.28
CA CYS A 47 4.50 -1.06 1.18
C CYS A 47 4.25 -0.32 -0.16
N PRO A 48 5.20 0.50 -0.63
CA PRO A 48 5.09 1.18 -1.92
C PRO A 48 5.15 0.19 -3.09
N ARG A 49 4.18 0.22 -4.01
CA ARG A 49 4.03 -0.75 -5.11
C ARG A 49 3.61 -0.09 -6.40
N LEU A 50 3.72 -0.82 -7.51
CA LEU A 50 3.01 -0.50 -8.75
C LEU A 50 1.66 -1.19 -8.74
N SER A 51 0.60 -0.45 -9.05
CA SER A 51 -0.74 -1.01 -9.21
C SER A 51 -0.78 -2.05 -10.34
N ALA A 52 -1.84 -2.86 -10.37
CA ALA A 52 -2.15 -3.65 -11.55
C ALA A 52 -2.25 -2.74 -12.81
N PRO A 53 -1.86 -3.23 -14.00
CA PRO A 53 -1.98 -2.45 -15.22
C PRO A 53 -3.44 -2.10 -15.53
N ARG A 54 -3.70 -0.84 -15.86
CA ARG A 54 -5.06 -0.38 -16.20
C ARG A 54 -5.38 -0.57 -17.70
N GLY A 55 -6.67 -0.68 -18.02
CA GLY A 55 -7.20 -0.74 -19.40
C GLY A 55 -7.43 -2.16 -19.93
N ALA A 56 -8.01 -2.28 -21.13
CA ALA A 56 -8.41 -3.57 -21.72
C ALA A 56 -7.25 -4.56 -21.91
N LEU A 57 -6.04 -4.05 -22.15
CA LEU A 57 -4.81 -4.86 -22.22
C LEU A 57 -4.24 -5.22 -20.84
N GLY A 58 -4.73 -4.59 -19.77
CA GLY A 58 -4.25 -4.83 -18.42
C GLY A 58 -4.55 -6.25 -17.91
N LEU A 59 -5.59 -6.90 -18.47
CA LEU A 59 -5.88 -8.31 -18.27
C LEU A 59 -4.76 -9.24 -18.77
N LEU A 60 -3.95 -8.77 -19.73
CA LEU A 60 -2.77 -9.47 -20.24
C LEU A 60 -1.47 -9.06 -19.55
N GLY A 61 -1.57 -8.29 -18.45
CA GLY A 61 -0.40 -7.78 -17.72
C GLY A 61 0.26 -6.55 -18.36
N VAL A 62 -0.31 -6.00 -19.44
CA VAL A 62 0.28 -4.91 -20.23
C VAL A 62 -0.56 -3.63 -20.10
N GLY A 63 0.07 -2.53 -19.66
CA GLY A 63 -0.62 -1.23 -19.57
C GLY A 63 0.04 -0.28 -18.57
N PRO A 64 -0.40 1.00 -18.53
CA PRO A 64 0.06 1.95 -17.54
C PRO A 64 -0.27 1.46 -16.13
N ARG A 65 0.67 1.68 -15.21
CA ARG A 65 0.52 1.43 -13.77
C ARG A 65 0.66 2.75 -13.03
N ASP A 66 0.16 2.78 -11.82
CA ASP A 66 0.30 3.92 -10.92
C ASP A 66 1.10 3.48 -9.70
N ALA A 67 1.88 4.40 -9.14
CA ALA A 67 2.51 4.17 -7.85
C ALA A 67 1.41 4.23 -6.78
N VAL A 68 1.30 3.17 -5.99
CA VAL A 68 0.33 3.04 -4.90
C VAL A 68 1.07 2.69 -3.62
N ILE A 69 0.49 3.06 -2.48
CA ILE A 69 0.97 2.61 -1.18
C ILE A 69 -0.03 1.59 -0.67
N GLU A 70 0.41 0.34 -0.55
CA GLU A 70 -0.32 -0.67 0.21
C GLU A 70 0.07 -0.56 1.68
N TRP A 71 -0.92 -0.71 2.55
CA TRP A 71 -0.74 -0.66 4.00
C TRP A 71 -1.05 -2.04 4.55
N TRP A 72 -0.04 -2.77 4.99
CA TRP A 72 -0.19 -4.15 5.46
C TRP A 72 -0.23 -4.18 6.98
N LEU A 73 -1.35 -4.66 7.55
CA LEU A 73 -1.42 -5.04 8.95
C LEU A 73 -0.97 -6.49 9.06
N VAL A 74 0.10 -6.69 9.80
CA VAL A 74 0.78 -7.97 9.98
C VAL A 74 0.77 -8.32 11.46
N ASP A 75 0.56 -9.58 11.81
CA ASP A 75 0.56 -10.01 13.21
C ASP A 75 1.98 -10.06 13.81
N ALA A 76 2.08 -10.55 15.05
CA ALA A 76 3.35 -10.69 15.75
C ALA A 76 4.28 -11.76 15.13
N ASP A 77 3.72 -12.76 14.44
CA ASP A 77 4.44 -13.87 13.81
C ASP A 77 4.89 -13.53 12.37
N GLY A 78 4.40 -12.42 11.82
CA GLY A 78 4.74 -11.95 10.48
C GLY A 78 3.70 -12.35 9.42
N GLU A 79 2.54 -12.87 9.82
CA GLU A 79 1.46 -13.20 8.90
C GLU A 79 0.61 -11.97 8.56
N LEU A 80 0.24 -11.82 7.29
CA LEU A 80 -0.61 -10.73 6.83
C LEU A 80 -2.03 -10.94 7.37
N ILE A 81 -2.49 -10.01 8.22
CA ILE A 81 -3.88 -9.95 8.70
C ILE A 81 -4.78 -9.31 7.63
N GLU A 82 -4.39 -8.13 7.14
CA GLU A 82 -5.18 -7.36 6.18
C GLU A 82 -4.31 -6.37 5.39
N ALA A 83 -4.68 -6.10 4.13
CA ALA A 83 -4.03 -5.10 3.30
C ALA A 83 -5.01 -3.98 2.92
N PHE A 84 -4.62 -2.73 3.16
CA PHE A 84 -5.42 -1.56 2.85
C PHE A 84 -4.80 -0.72 1.72
N TRP A 85 -5.64 -0.06 0.95
CA TRP A 85 -5.25 0.90 -0.09
C TRP A 85 -6.16 2.14 -0.03
N GLU A 86 -5.64 3.28 -0.46
CA GLU A 86 -6.46 4.47 -0.74
C GLU A 86 -6.94 4.43 -2.19
N VAL A 87 -8.22 4.75 -2.40
CA VAL A 87 -8.88 4.84 -3.72
C VAL A 87 -9.04 6.29 -4.15
#